data_AF-A0A5N7ZB18-F1
#
_entry.id   AF-A0A5N7ZB18-F1
#
_cell.length_a   1.000
_cell.length_b   1.000
_cell.length_c   1.000
_cell.angle_alpha   90.00
_cell.angle_beta   90.00
_cell.angle_gamma   90.00
#
_symmetry.space_group_name_H-M   'P 1'
#
loop_
_entity.id
_entity.type
_entity.pdbx_description
1 polymer ?
#
loop_
_entity_poly.entity_id
_entity_poly.type
_entity_poly.pdbx_seq_one_letter_code
_entity_poly.pdbx_strand_id
1 'polypeptide(L)'
;MVNKIITSVSILFMGCLVQAQTVGEVLKKITAGYSIAQPLQYKTDYKLFKDHKSTKVEENYKGVFYKNAANEVYIKINDTEIINTKKTNIKVSHSENAIVVSNPVDNYFGEADFNKVFELCKLNSFKDFKTYWEIILEPKAYSGLTYSKIVLNVSKTYFIQKQIFYYNTGINFSKEYKGTDINYPRLEVVHSDYSRKAIPPSVFNTQNYLSFSGKNSIVLAQRFKKYEIIDQRIISNNIK
;
A
#
# COMPACT_ATOMS: atom_id res chain seq x y z
N MET A 1 -61.12 12.72 -47.02
CA MET A 1 -60.53 11.36 -47.11
C MET A 1 -59.05 11.52 -46.75
N VAL A 2 -58.66 10.97 -45.60
CA VAL A 2 -57.47 11.35 -44.83
C VAL A 2 -56.20 10.74 -45.43
N ASN A 3 -55.25 11.57 -45.86
CA ASN A 3 -53.92 11.15 -46.28
C ASN A 3 -53.13 10.62 -45.07
N LYS A 4 -52.80 9.33 -45.10
CA LYS A 4 -51.85 8.69 -44.18
C LYS A 4 -50.43 9.05 -44.60
N ILE A 5 -49.79 9.95 -43.86
CA ILE A 5 -48.33 10.06 -43.85
C ILE A 5 -47.87 9.49 -42.51
N ILE A 6 -47.49 8.22 -42.52
CA ILE A 6 -46.81 7.57 -41.40
C ILE A 6 -45.35 8.02 -41.48
N THR A 7 -45.01 9.09 -40.78
CA THR A 7 -43.61 9.42 -40.48
C THR A 7 -43.15 8.52 -39.34
N SER A 8 -42.52 7.40 -39.68
CA SER A 8 -41.76 6.58 -38.75
C SER A 8 -40.54 7.38 -38.27
N VAL A 9 -40.65 8.01 -37.09
CA VAL A 9 -39.50 8.58 -36.39
C VAL A 9 -38.73 7.41 -35.77
N SER A 10 -37.81 6.84 -36.54
CA SER A 10 -36.78 5.93 -36.02
C SER A 10 -35.86 6.74 -35.12
N ILE A 11 -36.20 6.83 -33.83
CA ILE A 11 -35.29 7.27 -32.78
C ILE A 11 -34.18 6.22 -32.73
N LEU A 12 -33.08 6.50 -33.44
CA LEU A 12 -31.78 5.92 -33.18
C LEU A 12 -31.41 6.29 -31.74
N PHE A 13 -31.86 5.47 -30.78
CA PHE A 13 -31.17 5.29 -29.52
C PHE A 13 -29.82 4.67 -29.89
N MET A 14 -28.91 5.51 -30.37
CA MET A 14 -27.49 5.25 -30.34
C MET A 14 -27.12 5.30 -28.87
N GLY A 15 -27.46 4.21 -28.18
CA GLY A 15 -27.08 3.97 -26.81
C GLY A 15 -25.58 4.14 -26.77
N CYS A 16 -25.13 5.24 -26.18
CA CYS A 16 -23.79 5.27 -25.63
C CYS A 16 -23.76 4.10 -24.67
N LEU A 17 -23.23 2.97 -25.12
CA LEU A 17 -22.74 1.90 -24.27
C LEU A 17 -21.60 2.57 -23.51
N VAL A 18 -21.96 3.27 -22.43
CA VAL A 18 -21.03 3.65 -21.39
C VAL A 18 -20.57 2.30 -20.86
N GLN A 19 -19.46 1.80 -21.40
CA GLN A 19 -18.80 0.62 -20.88
C GLN A 19 -18.37 0.99 -19.46
N ALA A 20 -19.19 0.62 -18.48
CA ALA A 20 -18.84 0.71 -17.10
C ALA A 20 -17.60 -0.16 -16.90
N GLN A 21 -16.46 0.46 -16.55
CA GLN A 21 -15.25 -0.28 -16.24
C GLN A 21 -15.55 -1.29 -15.13
N THR A 22 -14.98 -2.48 -15.21
CA THR A 22 -15.09 -3.46 -14.14
C THR A 22 -14.03 -3.22 -13.08
N VAL A 23 -14.27 -3.68 -11.84
CA VAL A 23 -13.26 -3.59 -10.78
C VAL A 23 -11.95 -4.29 -11.16
N GLY A 24 -12.02 -5.42 -11.87
CA GLY A 24 -10.84 -6.17 -12.30
C GLY A 24 -9.99 -5.40 -13.32
N GLU A 25 -10.63 -4.65 -14.23
CA GLU A 25 -9.93 -3.76 -15.15
C GLU A 25 -9.26 -2.60 -14.41
N VAL A 26 -9.94 -2.00 -13.43
CA VAL A 26 -9.36 -0.94 -12.59
C VAL A 26 -8.15 -1.47 -11.83
N LEU A 27 -8.26 -2.62 -11.14
CA LEU A 27 -7.14 -3.22 -10.41
C LEU A 27 -5.99 -3.61 -11.34
N LYS A 28 -6.26 -4.13 -12.54
CA LYS A 28 -5.23 -4.42 -13.54
C LYS A 28 -4.47 -3.17 -13.98
N LYS A 29 -5.16 -2.03 -14.13
CA LYS A 29 -4.54 -0.74 -14.45
C LYS A 29 -3.71 -0.19 -13.28
N ILE A 30 -4.15 -0.40 -12.04
CA ILE A 30 -3.34 -0.08 -10.85
C ILE A 30 -2.07 -0.92 -10.86
N THR A 31 -2.17 -2.25 -11.02
CA THR A 31 -1.01 -3.15 -11.15
C THR A 31 -0.03 -2.60 -12.18
N ALA A 32 -0.50 -2.37 -13.42
CA ALA A 32 0.35 -1.82 -14.47
C ALA A 32 1.01 -0.48 -14.06
N GLY A 33 0.25 0.45 -13.47
CA GLY A 33 0.75 1.74 -13.03
C GLY A 33 1.90 1.63 -12.01
N TYR A 34 1.78 0.74 -11.03
CA TYR A 34 2.79 0.55 -9.99
C TYR A 34 3.97 -0.32 -10.46
N SER A 35 3.75 -1.24 -11.40
CA SER A 35 4.74 -2.15 -11.96
C SER A 35 5.72 -1.50 -12.94
N ILE A 36 5.33 -0.43 -13.65
CA ILE A 36 6.19 0.23 -14.64
C ILE A 36 7.55 0.62 -14.03
N ALA A 37 8.64 0.30 -14.74
CA ALA A 37 10.02 0.63 -14.40
C ALA A 37 10.33 2.13 -14.60
N GLN A 38 9.62 2.98 -13.87
CA GLN A 38 9.78 4.42 -13.84
C GLN A 38 9.78 4.91 -12.38
N PRO A 39 10.41 6.06 -12.10
CA PRO A 39 10.34 6.66 -10.78
C PRO A 39 8.90 6.83 -10.32
N LEU A 40 8.64 6.66 -9.03
CA LEU A 40 7.37 6.96 -8.40
C LEU A 40 7.63 7.49 -7.00
N GLN A 41 7.02 8.62 -6.66
CA GLN A 41 7.00 9.13 -5.30
C GLN A 41 5.62 9.61 -4.91
N TYR A 42 5.32 9.48 -3.62
CA TYR A 42 4.16 10.06 -2.98
C TYR A 42 4.40 10.16 -1.46
N LYS A 43 3.65 11.04 -0.82
CA LYS A 43 3.56 11.13 0.64
C LYS A 43 2.39 10.29 1.12
N THR A 44 2.47 9.84 2.37
CA THR A 44 1.40 9.09 3.04
C THR A 44 1.08 9.70 4.40
N ASP A 45 -0.21 9.79 4.72
CA ASP A 45 -0.77 10.17 6.01
C ASP A 45 -1.53 8.97 6.58
N TYR A 46 -1.10 8.48 7.74
CA TYR A 46 -1.72 7.36 8.45
C TYR A 46 -2.45 7.91 9.66
N LYS A 47 -3.75 7.65 9.77
CA LYS A 47 -4.56 8.04 10.93
C LYS A 47 -5.20 6.83 11.54
N LEU A 48 -4.87 6.55 12.79
CA LEU A 48 -5.55 5.55 13.59
C LEU A 48 -6.69 6.21 14.35
N PHE A 49 -7.88 5.64 14.21
CA PHE A 49 -9.05 5.99 14.99
C PHE A 49 -9.32 4.82 15.93
N LYS A 50 -9.58 5.13 17.20
CA LYS A 50 -9.88 4.15 18.24
C LYS A 50 -11.05 3.23 17.89
N ASP A 51 -12.05 3.76 17.19
CA ASP A 51 -13.25 3.04 16.75
C ASP A 51 -13.57 3.25 15.27
N HIS A 52 -14.30 2.30 14.69
CA HIS A 52 -14.81 2.36 13.30
C HIS A 52 -15.58 3.63 12.96
N LYS A 53 -16.24 4.25 13.95
CA LYS A 53 -17.08 5.45 13.76
C LYS A 53 -16.48 6.71 14.37
N SER A 54 -15.36 6.60 15.08
CA SER A 54 -14.73 7.76 15.72
C SER A 54 -14.28 8.77 14.66
N THR A 55 -14.46 10.05 14.96
CA THR A 55 -13.92 11.19 14.20
C THR A 55 -12.66 11.76 14.84
N LYS A 56 -12.35 11.36 16.09
CA LYS A 56 -11.14 11.75 16.79
C LYS A 56 -9.98 10.83 16.39
N VAL A 57 -8.91 11.45 15.89
CA VAL A 57 -7.66 10.77 15.60
C VAL A 57 -6.97 10.40 16.92
N GLU A 58 -6.63 9.13 17.08
CA GLU A 58 -5.89 8.61 18.23
C GLU A 58 -4.38 8.73 17.97
N GLU A 59 -3.94 8.29 16.80
CA GLU A 59 -2.54 8.38 16.37
C GLU A 59 -2.45 8.87 14.94
N ASN A 60 -1.38 9.60 14.62
CA ASN A 60 -1.13 10.11 13.28
C ASN A 60 0.34 9.98 12.92
N TYR A 61 0.62 9.39 11.77
CA TYR A 61 1.97 9.21 11.26
C TYR A 61 2.09 9.70 9.83
N LYS A 62 3.24 10.28 9.51
CA LYS A 62 3.60 10.64 8.13
C LYS A 62 4.55 9.59 7.56
N GLY A 63 4.45 9.41 6.27
CA GLY A 63 5.36 8.56 5.52
C GLY A 63 5.65 9.09 4.13
N VAL A 64 6.63 8.46 3.50
CA VAL A 64 6.99 8.67 2.11
C VAL A 64 7.26 7.33 1.45
N PHE A 65 6.94 7.26 0.17
CA PHE A 65 7.29 6.15 -0.70
C PHE A 65 8.11 6.69 -1.87
N TYR A 66 9.24 6.06 -2.14
CA TYR A 66 10.07 6.32 -3.30
C TYR A 66 10.38 5.01 -4.02
N LYS A 67 10.26 5.04 -5.35
CA LYS A 67 10.68 3.98 -6.26
C LYS A 67 11.51 4.62 -7.36
N ASN A 68 12.61 3.98 -7.78
CA ASN A 68 13.41 4.44 -8.92
C ASN A 68 13.16 3.58 -10.17
N ALA A 69 13.79 3.95 -11.29
CA ALA A 69 13.67 3.22 -12.56
C ALA A 69 14.25 1.78 -12.51
N ALA A 70 15.11 1.48 -11.54
CA ALA A 70 15.63 0.14 -11.30
C ALA A 70 14.71 -0.71 -10.40
N ASN A 71 13.50 -0.22 -10.08
CA ASN A 71 12.54 -0.80 -9.14
C ASN A 71 13.05 -0.94 -7.70
N GLU A 72 14.09 -0.19 -7.32
CA GLU A 72 14.50 -0.09 -5.92
C GLU A 72 13.51 0.79 -5.18
N VAL A 73 13.21 0.42 -3.94
CA VAL A 73 12.16 1.03 -3.14
C VAL A 73 12.74 1.54 -1.82
N TYR A 74 12.32 2.73 -1.44
CA TYR A 74 12.47 3.29 -0.11
C TYR A 74 11.09 3.61 0.45
N ILE A 75 10.82 3.15 1.66
CA ILE A 75 9.60 3.48 2.41
C ILE A 75 10.04 4.03 3.76
N LYS A 76 9.46 5.16 4.17
CA LYS A 76 9.54 5.62 5.55
C LYS A 76 8.15 5.78 6.11
N ILE A 77 7.89 5.19 7.27
CA ILE A 77 6.64 5.31 8.02
C ILE A 77 7.04 5.61 9.45
N ASN A 78 6.77 6.83 9.92
CA ASN A 78 7.23 7.31 11.22
C ASN A 78 8.75 7.04 11.43
N ASP A 79 9.07 6.27 12.46
CA ASP A 79 10.43 5.89 12.89
C ASP A 79 10.94 4.61 12.23
N THR A 80 10.23 4.10 11.22
CA THR A 80 10.62 2.91 10.47
C THR A 80 11.04 3.27 9.06
N GLU A 81 12.20 2.78 8.63
CA GLU A 81 12.70 2.89 7.25
C GLU A 81 12.82 1.50 6.62
N ILE A 82 12.46 1.37 5.35
CA ILE A 82 12.66 0.15 4.57
C ILE A 82 13.34 0.52 3.26
N ILE A 83 14.45 -0.14 2.96
CA ILE A 83 15.11 -0.10 1.66
C ILE A 83 15.09 -1.49 1.05
N ASN A 84 14.64 -1.57 -0.19
CA ASN A 84 14.75 -2.77 -1.00
C ASN A 84 15.52 -2.43 -2.28
N THR A 85 16.73 -2.96 -2.40
CA THR A 85 17.56 -2.85 -3.60
C THR A 85 17.70 -4.22 -4.26
N LYS A 86 18.34 -4.28 -5.42
CA LYS A 86 18.71 -5.55 -6.06
C LYS A 86 19.67 -6.42 -5.24
N LYS A 87 20.32 -5.86 -4.21
CA LYS A 87 21.37 -6.54 -3.43
C LYS A 87 20.97 -6.88 -2.01
N THR A 88 20.11 -6.07 -1.38
CA THR A 88 19.69 -6.27 0.01
C THR A 88 18.35 -5.62 0.29
N ASN A 89 17.62 -6.21 1.23
CA ASN A 89 16.52 -5.57 1.94
C ASN A 89 16.99 -5.17 3.34
N ILE A 90 16.76 -3.92 3.71
CA ILE A 90 17.13 -3.33 5.00
C ILE A 90 15.86 -2.77 5.61
N LYS A 91 15.57 -3.14 6.87
CA LYS A 91 14.52 -2.52 7.67
C LYS A 91 15.14 -1.94 8.92
N VAL A 92 14.87 -0.67 9.21
CA VAL A 92 15.38 0.04 10.39
C VAL A 92 14.19 0.43 11.25
N SER A 93 14.24 0.10 12.54
CA SER A 93 13.33 0.56 13.58
C SER A 93 14.11 1.50 14.49
N HIS A 94 13.88 2.82 14.37
CA HIS A 94 14.60 3.79 15.19
C HIS A 94 14.15 3.76 16.65
N SER A 95 12.87 3.46 16.91
CA SER A 95 12.31 3.32 18.26
C SER A 95 12.93 2.16 19.03
N GLU A 96 13.25 1.08 18.35
CA GLU A 96 13.86 -0.12 18.95
C GLU A 96 15.39 -0.14 18.83
N ASN A 97 15.97 0.84 18.13
CA ASN A 97 17.39 0.82 17.72
C ASN A 97 17.78 -0.52 17.08
N ALA A 98 16.98 -1.01 16.13
CA ALA A 98 17.21 -2.29 15.47
C ALA A 98 17.32 -2.14 13.95
N ILE A 99 18.17 -2.93 13.33
CA ILE A 99 18.31 -3.05 11.88
C ILE A 99 18.25 -4.51 11.45
N VAL A 100 17.24 -4.83 10.66
CA VAL A 100 17.07 -6.15 10.04
C VAL A 100 17.64 -6.11 8.65
N VAL A 101 18.48 -7.09 8.32
CA VAL A 101 19.11 -7.24 7.01
C VAL A 101 18.72 -8.59 6.45
N SER A 102 18.13 -8.59 5.25
CA SER A 102 17.74 -9.82 4.56
C SER A 102 18.12 -9.76 3.08
N ASN A 103 17.88 -10.88 2.40
CA ASN A 103 17.95 -10.92 0.95
C ASN A 103 16.94 -9.93 0.34
N PRO A 104 17.22 -9.40 -0.87
CA PRO A 104 16.23 -8.64 -1.63
C PRO A 104 14.89 -9.34 -1.64
N VAL A 105 13.83 -8.58 -1.49
CA VAL A 105 12.50 -9.07 -1.78
C VAL A 105 12.24 -8.79 -3.25
N ASP A 106 12.20 -9.86 -4.04
CA ASP A 106 11.83 -9.77 -5.44
C ASP A 106 10.45 -9.14 -5.57
N ASN A 107 10.31 -8.27 -6.55
CA ASN A 107 9.03 -7.67 -6.89
C ASN A 107 8.31 -6.97 -5.74
N TYR A 108 9.07 -6.40 -4.79
CA TYR A 108 8.55 -5.70 -3.60
C TYR A 108 7.37 -4.77 -3.88
N PHE A 109 7.33 -4.14 -5.07
CA PHE A 109 6.15 -3.47 -5.63
C PHE A 109 5.94 -3.73 -7.14
N GLY A 110 6.81 -4.53 -7.77
CA GLY A 110 6.93 -4.65 -9.23
C GLY A 110 5.93 -5.59 -9.89
N GLU A 111 5.47 -6.62 -9.17
CA GLU A 111 4.54 -7.63 -9.70
C GLU A 111 3.35 -7.89 -8.76
N ALA A 112 2.99 -6.89 -7.94
CA ALA A 112 1.81 -6.98 -7.10
C ALA A 112 0.57 -6.96 -8.01
N ASP A 113 0.12 -8.12 -8.45
CA ASP A 113 -1.17 -8.25 -9.12
C ASP A 113 -2.27 -7.99 -8.09
N PHE A 114 -2.81 -6.77 -8.11
CA PHE A 114 -3.87 -6.36 -7.21
C PHE A 114 -5.14 -7.22 -7.35
N ASN A 115 -5.33 -7.95 -8.45
CA ASN A 115 -6.45 -8.90 -8.55
C ASN A 115 -6.33 -10.07 -7.58
N LYS A 116 -5.11 -10.41 -7.11
CA LYS A 116 -4.91 -11.42 -6.07
C LYS A 116 -5.58 -11.06 -4.76
N VAL A 117 -5.97 -9.80 -4.55
CA VAL A 117 -6.80 -9.42 -3.40
C VAL A 117 -8.11 -10.22 -3.36
N PHE A 118 -8.64 -10.64 -4.51
CA PHE A 118 -9.84 -11.47 -4.60
C PHE A 118 -9.62 -12.93 -4.20
N GLU A 119 -8.39 -13.38 -3.99
CA GLU A 119 -8.11 -14.67 -3.36
C GLU A 119 -8.55 -14.63 -1.90
N LEU A 120 -8.27 -13.51 -1.21
CA LEU A 120 -8.54 -13.31 0.23
C LEU A 120 -9.85 -12.57 0.53
N CYS A 121 -10.34 -11.75 -0.40
CA CYS A 121 -11.52 -10.91 -0.22
C CYS A 121 -12.58 -11.20 -1.29
N LYS A 122 -13.84 -10.90 -0.96
CA LYS A 122 -14.94 -10.75 -1.91
C LYS A 122 -15.19 -9.27 -2.19
N LEU A 123 -15.64 -8.96 -3.40
CA LEU A 123 -16.13 -7.63 -3.74
C LEU A 123 -17.49 -7.42 -3.07
N ASN A 124 -17.61 -6.39 -2.23
CA ASN A 124 -18.90 -5.96 -1.68
C ASN A 124 -19.53 -4.84 -2.52
N SER A 125 -18.73 -3.85 -2.95
CA SER A 125 -19.23 -2.76 -3.79
C SER A 125 -18.14 -2.19 -4.69
N PHE A 126 -18.54 -1.75 -5.88
CA PHE A 126 -17.71 -0.99 -6.80
C PHE A 126 -18.53 0.18 -7.33
N LYS A 127 -18.08 1.41 -7.07
CA LYS A 127 -18.78 2.64 -7.46
C LYS A 127 -17.86 3.55 -8.25
N ASP A 128 -18.39 4.09 -9.34
CA ASP A 128 -17.73 5.12 -10.13
C ASP A 128 -18.19 6.50 -9.66
N PHE A 129 -17.30 7.24 -9.01
CA PHE A 129 -17.48 8.65 -8.72
C PHE A 129 -16.75 9.51 -9.75
N LYS A 130 -17.17 10.78 -9.88
CA LYS A 130 -16.60 11.74 -10.86
C LYS A 130 -15.06 11.79 -10.84
N THR A 131 -14.45 11.72 -9.66
CA THR A 131 -13.00 11.91 -9.49
C THR A 131 -12.24 10.64 -9.09
N TYR A 132 -12.92 9.58 -8.68
CA TYR A 132 -12.31 8.33 -8.21
C TYR A 132 -13.27 7.13 -8.37
N TRP A 133 -12.74 5.92 -8.29
CA TRP A 133 -13.52 4.71 -8.04
C TRP A 133 -13.42 4.33 -6.57
N GLU A 134 -14.54 3.91 -5.99
CA GLU A 134 -14.58 3.31 -4.65
C GLU A 134 -14.73 1.79 -4.78
N ILE A 135 -13.83 1.04 -4.14
CA ILE A 135 -13.86 -0.42 -4.06
C ILE A 135 -14.02 -0.79 -2.59
N ILE A 136 -15.11 -1.47 -2.24
CA ILE A 136 -15.33 -2.03 -0.91
C ILE A 136 -15.11 -3.53 -0.99
N LEU A 137 -14.13 -4.01 -0.22
CA LEU A 137 -13.76 -5.41 -0.12
C LEU A 137 -14.09 -5.92 1.29
N GLU A 138 -14.58 -7.15 1.35
CA GLU A 138 -14.81 -7.87 2.60
C GLU A 138 -13.96 -9.14 2.60
N PRO A 139 -13.19 -9.41 3.66
CA PRO A 139 -12.44 -10.65 3.75
C PRO A 139 -13.35 -11.88 3.69
N LYS A 140 -12.89 -12.92 2.99
CA LYS A 140 -13.56 -14.23 2.98
C LYS A 140 -13.40 -14.89 4.35
N ALA A 141 -14.28 -15.83 4.65
CA ALA A 141 -14.13 -16.70 5.82
C ALA A 141 -12.75 -17.37 5.81
N TYR A 142 -12.09 -17.42 6.97
CA TYR A 142 -10.77 -18.03 7.16
C TYR A 142 -9.64 -17.43 6.30
N SER A 143 -9.79 -16.20 5.79
CA SER A 143 -8.73 -15.50 5.03
C SER A 143 -7.50 -15.13 5.85
N GLY A 144 -7.56 -15.21 7.19
CA GLY A 144 -6.49 -14.78 8.09
C GLY A 144 -6.30 -13.27 8.18
N LEU A 145 -7.09 -12.47 7.46
CA LEU A 145 -7.03 -11.02 7.52
C LEU A 145 -7.61 -10.49 8.84
N THR A 146 -6.89 -9.54 9.47
CA THR A 146 -7.29 -8.86 10.72
C THR A 146 -8.27 -7.71 10.47
N TYR A 147 -8.95 -7.71 9.32
CA TYR A 147 -9.88 -6.67 8.90
C TYR A 147 -11.27 -7.25 8.71
N SER A 148 -12.29 -6.44 8.98
CA SER A 148 -13.69 -6.74 8.66
C SER A 148 -14.11 -6.12 7.33
N LYS A 149 -13.45 -5.03 6.93
CA LYS A 149 -13.75 -4.27 5.71
C LYS A 149 -12.53 -3.48 5.26
N ILE A 150 -12.32 -3.43 3.95
CA ILE A 150 -11.29 -2.61 3.31
C ILE A 150 -11.99 -1.71 2.29
N VAL A 151 -11.74 -0.40 2.36
CA VAL A 151 -12.23 0.57 1.37
C VAL A 151 -11.04 1.15 0.63
N LEU A 152 -11.06 1.10 -0.69
CA LEU A 152 -10.03 1.69 -1.56
C LEU A 152 -10.67 2.78 -2.41
N ASN A 153 -10.07 3.98 -2.39
CA ASN A 153 -10.40 5.03 -3.33
C ASN A 153 -9.25 5.12 -4.34
N VAL A 154 -9.57 4.95 -5.62
CA VAL A 154 -8.60 4.91 -6.72
C VAL A 154 -8.89 6.07 -7.66
N SER A 155 -7.90 6.93 -7.90
CA SER A 155 -8.04 8.05 -8.85
C SER A 155 -8.38 7.56 -10.25
N LYS A 156 -8.95 8.42 -11.09
CA LYS A 156 -9.12 8.13 -12.53
C LYS A 156 -7.82 7.93 -13.30
N THR A 157 -6.69 8.27 -12.68
CA THR A 157 -5.33 7.98 -13.16
C THR A 157 -4.73 6.70 -12.58
N TYR A 158 -5.55 5.86 -11.94
CA TYR A 158 -5.19 4.54 -11.40
C TYR A 158 -4.17 4.55 -10.26
N PHE A 159 -4.13 5.63 -9.47
CA PHE A 159 -3.39 5.68 -8.22
C PHE A 159 -4.35 5.52 -7.03
N ILE A 160 -4.00 4.65 -6.09
CA ILE A 160 -4.72 4.51 -4.82
C ILE A 160 -4.58 5.81 -4.03
N GLN A 161 -5.65 6.58 -3.85
CA GLN A 161 -5.63 7.84 -3.11
C GLN A 161 -5.87 7.65 -1.61
N LYS A 162 -6.73 6.69 -1.26
CA LYS A 162 -7.11 6.40 0.12
C LYS A 162 -7.34 4.90 0.30
N GLN A 163 -6.91 4.40 1.44
CA GLN A 163 -7.21 3.06 1.93
C GLN A 163 -7.78 3.19 3.34
N ILE A 164 -8.84 2.45 3.65
CA ILE A 164 -9.43 2.42 4.98
C ILE A 164 -9.57 0.96 5.42
N PHE A 165 -8.88 0.62 6.50
CA PHE A 165 -8.89 -0.71 7.10
C PHE A 165 -9.69 -0.67 8.38
N TYR A 166 -10.78 -1.43 8.44
CA TYR A 166 -11.59 -1.60 9.64
C TYR A 166 -11.15 -2.89 10.32
N TYR A 167 -10.55 -2.82 11.50
CA TYR A 167 -10.05 -4.02 12.19
C TYR A 167 -11.21 -4.89 12.69
N ASN A 168 -11.01 -6.21 12.68
CA ASN A 168 -11.93 -7.19 13.27
C ASN A 168 -11.46 -7.70 14.64
N THR A 169 -10.24 -7.36 15.05
CA THR A 169 -9.68 -7.66 16.36
C THR A 169 -9.73 -6.43 17.27
N GLY A 170 -10.09 -6.66 18.54
CA GLY A 170 -10.05 -5.62 19.56
C GLY A 170 -8.61 -5.30 19.97
N ILE A 171 -8.28 -4.01 20.06
CA ILE A 171 -7.00 -3.51 20.57
C ILE A 171 -7.27 -2.81 21.91
N ASN A 172 -6.45 -3.09 22.92
CA ASN A 172 -6.53 -2.40 24.20
C ASN A 172 -5.79 -1.05 24.12
N PHE A 173 -6.52 0.06 24.27
CA PHE A 173 -5.98 1.42 24.27
C PHE A 173 -5.66 1.95 25.67
N SER A 174 -5.80 1.11 26.70
CA SER A 174 -5.49 1.50 28.07
C SER A 174 -4.02 1.84 28.23
N LYS A 175 -3.73 2.99 28.84
CA LYS A 175 -2.37 3.36 29.26
C LYS A 175 -1.95 2.69 30.58
N GLU A 176 -2.93 2.16 31.31
CA GLU A 176 -2.70 1.46 32.57
C GLU A 176 -2.51 -0.04 32.34
N TYR A 177 -1.53 -0.62 33.03
CA TYR A 177 -1.20 -2.05 32.92
C TYR A 177 -2.38 -2.99 33.21
N LYS A 178 -3.28 -2.61 34.14
CA LYS A 178 -4.47 -3.38 34.49
C LYS A 178 -5.77 -2.83 33.88
N GLY A 179 -5.70 -1.74 33.12
CA GLY A 179 -6.88 -1.12 32.55
C GLY A 179 -7.35 -1.84 31.28
N THR A 180 -8.66 -1.81 31.05
CA THR A 180 -9.30 -2.39 29.87
C THR A 180 -10.00 -1.30 29.08
N ASP A 181 -9.52 -1.09 27.86
CA ASP A 181 -10.11 -0.14 26.90
C ASP A 181 -10.05 -0.77 25.50
N ILE A 182 -10.73 -1.91 25.36
CA ILE A 182 -10.73 -2.72 24.14
C ILE A 182 -11.69 -2.11 23.13
N ASN A 183 -11.15 -1.70 21.98
CA ASN A 183 -11.91 -1.08 20.91
C ASN A 183 -11.51 -1.68 19.55
N TYR A 184 -12.34 -1.45 18.53
CA TYR A 184 -12.11 -1.95 17.17
C TYR A 184 -11.67 -0.80 16.28
N PRO A 185 -10.37 -0.64 16.05
CA PRO A 185 -9.87 0.55 15.39
C PRO A 185 -10.15 0.57 13.90
N ARG A 186 -9.98 1.76 13.34
CA ARG A 186 -9.94 2.00 11.90
C ARG A 186 -8.65 2.73 11.55
N LEU A 187 -7.90 2.20 10.61
CA LEU A 187 -6.74 2.86 10.03
C LEU A 187 -7.13 3.49 8.69
N GLU A 188 -6.91 4.80 8.56
CA GLU A 188 -6.98 5.50 7.29
C GLU A 188 -5.58 5.78 6.77
N VAL A 189 -5.33 5.47 5.50
CA VAL A 189 -4.08 5.74 4.80
C VAL A 189 -4.42 6.60 3.60
N VAL A 190 -3.91 7.83 3.56
CA VAL A 190 -4.14 8.78 2.46
C VAL A 190 -2.81 9.06 1.77
N HIS A 191 -2.81 8.96 0.44
CA HIS A 191 -1.65 9.24 -0.38
C HIS A 191 -1.79 10.56 -1.14
N SER A 192 -0.72 11.34 -1.21
CA SER A 192 -0.70 12.65 -1.87
C SER A 192 0.63 12.91 -2.58
N ASP A 193 0.69 14.00 -3.35
CA ASP A 193 1.91 14.48 -4.01
C ASP A 193 2.55 13.44 -4.95
N TYR A 194 1.71 12.71 -5.70
CA TYR A 194 2.16 11.76 -6.70
C TYR A 194 3.07 12.42 -7.74
N SER A 195 4.24 11.84 -7.97
CA SER A 195 5.17 12.32 -8.98
C SER A 195 6.00 11.19 -9.59
N ARG A 196 6.31 11.34 -10.88
CA ARG A 196 7.21 10.48 -11.65
C ARG A 196 8.60 11.10 -11.84
N LYS A 197 8.90 12.19 -11.13
CA LYS A 197 10.22 12.83 -11.16
C LYS A 197 11.28 11.87 -10.60
N ALA A 198 12.50 11.98 -11.13
CA ALA A 198 13.63 11.21 -10.63
C ALA A 198 13.89 11.50 -9.14
N ILE A 199 14.24 10.45 -8.40
CA ILE A 199 14.60 10.51 -6.98
C ILE A 199 16.12 10.48 -6.87
N PRO A 200 16.74 11.27 -5.96
CA PRO A 200 18.18 11.25 -5.77
C PRO A 200 18.69 9.81 -5.52
N PRO A 201 19.72 9.33 -6.26
CA PRO A 201 20.26 7.99 -6.06
C PRO A 201 20.76 7.71 -4.64
N SER A 202 21.17 8.75 -3.92
CA SER A 202 21.60 8.67 -2.51
C SER A 202 20.53 8.09 -1.58
N VAL A 203 19.23 8.22 -1.91
CA VAL A 203 18.13 7.62 -1.13
C VAL A 203 18.22 6.10 -1.09
N PHE A 204 18.67 5.48 -2.19
CA PHE A 204 18.77 4.02 -2.35
C PHE A 204 20.16 3.49 -2.02
N ASN A 205 21.08 4.36 -1.60
CA ASN A 205 22.45 3.98 -1.28
C ASN A 205 22.51 3.23 0.06
N THR A 206 22.66 1.90 -0.01
CA THR A 206 22.71 1.00 1.15
C THR A 206 23.88 1.28 2.09
N GLN A 207 24.95 1.91 1.60
CA GLN A 207 26.14 2.31 2.37
C GLN A 207 25.81 3.37 3.43
N ASN A 208 24.69 4.09 3.29
CA ASN A 208 24.17 4.97 4.32
C ASN A 208 23.67 4.20 5.56
N TYR A 209 23.54 2.88 5.48
CA TYR A 209 23.03 2.01 6.53
C TYR A 209 24.09 1.02 6.99
N LEU A 210 24.70 0.33 6.04
CA LEU A 210 25.66 -0.72 6.30
C LEU A 210 26.62 -0.92 5.13
N SER A 211 27.74 -1.55 5.43
CA SER A 211 28.69 -2.07 4.46
C SER A 211 28.98 -3.53 4.78
N PHE A 212 29.53 -4.26 3.80
CA PHE A 212 29.97 -5.63 3.99
C PHE A 212 31.49 -5.65 4.03
N SER A 213 32.07 -6.31 5.04
CA SER A 213 33.51 -6.46 5.19
C SER A 213 33.91 -7.95 5.21
N GLY A 214 35.09 -8.27 4.68
CA GLY A 214 35.67 -9.62 4.73
C GLY A 214 34.70 -10.74 4.32
N LYS A 215 34.55 -11.77 5.17
CA LYS A 215 33.66 -12.94 5.01
C LYS A 215 32.17 -12.60 5.14
N ASN A 216 31.70 -11.56 4.45
CA ASN A 216 30.29 -11.12 4.42
C ASN A 216 29.73 -10.63 5.78
N SER A 217 30.60 -10.14 6.67
CA SER A 217 30.17 -9.55 7.94
C SER A 217 29.58 -8.16 7.70
N ILE A 218 28.50 -7.86 8.43
CA ILE A 218 27.80 -6.58 8.35
C ILE A 218 28.50 -5.57 9.25
N VAL A 219 28.85 -4.42 8.70
CA VAL A 219 29.39 -3.27 9.44
C VAL A 219 28.43 -2.10 9.28
N LEU A 220 27.80 -1.67 10.38
CA LEU A 220 26.86 -0.56 10.35
C LEU A 220 27.55 0.78 10.11
N ALA A 221 26.85 1.66 9.40
CA ALA A 221 27.24 3.06 9.30
C ALA A 221 27.26 3.71 10.68
N GLN A 222 28.10 4.75 10.85
CA GLN A 222 28.34 5.39 12.14
C GLN A 222 27.05 5.83 12.86
N ARG A 223 26.04 6.30 12.11
CA ARG A 223 24.73 6.71 12.65
C ARG A 223 23.94 5.58 13.31
N PHE A 224 24.26 4.32 13.00
CA PHE A 224 23.61 3.13 13.52
C PHE A 224 24.52 2.32 14.46
N LYS A 225 25.65 2.86 14.93
CA LYS A 225 26.61 2.11 15.76
C LYS A 225 26.02 1.54 17.06
N LYS A 226 24.93 2.13 17.57
CA LYS A 226 24.21 1.67 18.77
C LYS A 226 23.04 0.72 18.45
N TYR A 227 22.84 0.37 17.18
CA TYR A 227 21.70 -0.45 16.77
C TYR A 227 22.07 -1.93 16.84
N GLU A 228 21.11 -2.75 17.22
CA GLU A 228 21.20 -4.20 17.12
C GLU A 228 21.02 -4.64 15.67
N ILE A 229 21.91 -5.50 15.18
CA ILE A 229 21.83 -6.08 13.84
C ILE A 229 21.15 -7.45 13.92
N ILE A 230 20.09 -7.63 13.14
CA ILE A 230 19.42 -8.91 12.96
C ILE A 230 19.66 -9.37 11.52
N ASP A 231 20.57 -10.32 11.32
CA ASP A 231 20.90 -10.87 10.00
C ASP A 231 20.01 -12.07 9.65
N GLN A 232 19.04 -11.86 8.77
CA GLN A 232 18.11 -12.87 8.28
C GLN A 232 18.54 -13.52 6.96
N ARG A 233 19.69 -13.13 6.38
CA ARG A 233 20.16 -13.70 5.11
C ARG A 233 20.52 -15.19 5.23
N ILE A 234 20.91 -15.62 6.43
CA ILE A 234 21.34 -17.00 6.72
C ILE A 234 20.12 -17.93 6.90
N ILE A 235 19.03 -17.42 7.48
CA ILE A 235 17.82 -18.20 7.77
C ILE A 235 17.10 -18.60 6.47
N SER A 236 17.12 -17.74 5.45
CA SER A 236 16.52 -18.00 4.13
C SER A 236 17.19 -19.11 3.30
N ASN A 237 18.38 -19.58 3.66
CA ASN A 237 19.06 -20.68 2.93
C ASN A 237 18.61 -22.08 3.37
N ASN A 238 17.84 -22.20 4.47
CA ASN A 238 17.44 -23.48 5.06
C ASN A 238 15.97 -23.87 4.79
N ILE A 239 15.28 -23.13 3.92
CA ILE A 239 13.92 -23.49 3.46
C ILE A 239 14.02 -23.64 1.93
N LYS A 240 14.29 -24.87 1.49
CA LYS A 240 14.06 -25.34 0.12
C LYS A 240 13.03 -26.44 0.17
#